data_AF-A0A1V5PH01-F1
#
_entry.id   AF-A0A1V5PH01-F1
#
_cell.length_a   1.000
_cell.length_b   1.000
_cell.length_c   1.000
_cell.angle_alpha   90.00
_cell.angle_beta   90.00
_cell.angle_gamma   90.00
#
_symmetry.space_group_name_H-M   'P 1'
#
loop_
_entity.id
_entity.type
_entity.pdbx_description
1 polymer ?
#
loop_
_entity_poly.entity_id
_entity_poly.type
_entity_poly.pdbx_seq_one_letter_code
_entity_poly.pdbx_strand_id
1 'polypeptide(L)'
;MAFAVTTAGGNCKDWLMSLYNKRQELNSYSQAVLALSLKKAGYNKEALEIVKLLEKTADISGTTACWSGLTGSYGWTDNKVETTSYCLSALLAINPQSEIIPKVVRYLSFNRKGNYWYSTKDTAAAVMALTGYIKITKEMNPDFETDFYFNGTKLNTLKFTKDDVGKPGKKIEIPFDQGLLAGKNKVKFDIRGKGMLYYTIYLKYYTSEENVKAWDSGFKVKRTYYLLKENTKDPEKAKVKLENEAEVKSQDTILVELEVTGSANYEYLIIEDPKPAGCEYESLEVKQNYTLWNYWYAHKELRDEKCAYFATSYLPGTQKITYKMRAETPGTFHVMPTRAYLMYSPEVGGNSDELILKIRENKKEKTGLTPVPVTEKTIETPVAQTTPGTEEKKTPPSRTVLLVSITGVSVVIILTVLKAFKV
;
A
#
# COMPACT_ATOMS: atom_id res chain seq x y z
N MET A 1 6.52 29.67 25.75
CA MET A 1 6.25 30.98 26.39
C MET A 1 6.23 32.12 25.37
N ALA A 2 7.33 32.40 24.65
CA ALA A 2 7.39 33.49 23.65
C ALA A 2 6.21 33.46 22.65
N PHE A 3 5.89 32.29 22.08
CA PHE A 3 4.75 32.13 21.17
C PHE A 3 3.41 32.58 21.77
N ALA A 4 3.12 32.21 23.01
CA ALA A 4 1.86 32.58 23.67
C ALA A 4 1.77 34.09 23.90
N VAL A 5 2.86 34.70 24.39
CA VAL A 5 2.90 36.15 24.67
C VAL A 5 2.80 36.96 23.37
N THR A 6 3.54 36.58 22.32
CA THR A 6 3.42 37.23 21.01
C THR A 6 2.03 37.03 20.39
N THR A 7 1.42 35.86 20.59
CA THR A 7 0.04 35.61 20.15
C THR A 7 -0.96 36.50 20.89
N ALA A 8 -0.74 36.79 22.16
CA ALA A 8 -1.54 37.75 22.93
C ALA A 8 -1.24 39.23 22.60
N GLY A 9 -0.28 39.51 21.71
CA GLY A 9 0.11 40.88 21.34
C GLY A 9 1.17 41.51 22.26
N GLY A 10 1.75 40.74 23.18
CA GLY A 10 2.86 41.20 24.02
C GLY A 10 4.17 41.32 23.25
N ASN A 11 5.03 42.26 23.68
CA ASN A 11 6.35 42.45 23.09
C ASN A 11 7.35 41.44 23.68
N CYS A 12 7.93 40.61 22.82
CA CYS A 12 8.96 39.62 23.19
C CYS A 12 10.17 39.67 22.27
N LYS A 13 10.50 40.85 21.71
CA LYS A 13 11.57 41.01 20.72
C LYS A 13 12.86 40.29 21.11
N ASP A 14 13.38 40.53 22.31
CA ASP A 14 14.66 39.99 22.74
C ASP A 14 14.64 38.46 22.84
N TRP A 15 13.50 37.90 23.29
CA TRP A 15 13.31 36.45 23.34
C TRP A 15 13.24 35.83 21.94
N LEU A 16 12.49 36.47 21.02
CA LEU A 16 12.36 36.00 19.65
C LEU A 16 13.70 36.02 18.91
N MET A 17 14.48 37.09 19.06
CA MET A 17 15.79 37.22 18.41
C MET A 17 16.83 36.29 19.04
N SER A 18 16.78 36.08 20.36
CA SER A 18 17.62 35.09 21.04
C SER A 18 17.35 33.66 20.52
N LEU A 19 16.07 33.28 20.41
CA LEU A 19 15.67 31.98 19.84
C LEU A 19 16.05 31.86 18.36
N TYR A 20 15.90 32.94 17.59
CA TYR A 20 16.29 32.98 16.19
C TYR A 20 17.79 32.75 15.98
N ASN A 21 18.63 33.32 16.86
CA ASN A 21 20.08 33.09 16.80
C ASN A 21 20.44 31.63 17.05
N LYS A 22 19.64 30.91 17.87
CA LYS A 22 19.77 29.48 18.16
C LYS A 22 18.88 28.58 17.29
N ARG A 23 18.34 29.08 16.17
CA ARG A 23 17.32 28.38 15.37
C ARG A 23 17.67 26.95 14.94
N GLN A 24 18.96 26.65 14.74
CA GLN A 24 19.40 25.31 14.33
C GLN A 24 19.35 24.29 15.48
N GLU A 25 19.35 24.73 16.74
CA GLU A 25 19.24 23.87 17.92
C GLU A 25 17.78 23.54 18.25
N LEU A 26 16.82 24.22 17.62
CA LEU A 26 15.40 24.05 17.87
C LEU A 26 14.84 22.86 17.08
N ASN A 27 13.98 22.05 17.72
CA ASN A 27 13.15 21.08 17.00
C ASN A 27 12.17 21.77 16.04
N SER A 28 11.62 21.01 15.10
CA SER A 28 10.72 21.53 14.08
C SER A 28 9.46 22.17 14.66
N TYR A 29 8.94 21.67 15.78
CA TYR A 29 7.81 22.30 16.49
C TYR A 29 8.17 23.72 16.95
N SER A 30 9.31 23.86 17.64
CA SER A 30 9.79 25.13 18.17
C SER A 30 10.13 26.10 17.04
N GLN A 31 10.71 25.62 15.94
CA GLN A 31 10.92 26.41 14.73
C GLN A 31 9.60 26.91 14.14
N ALA A 32 8.58 26.06 14.03
CA ALA A 32 7.28 26.46 13.48
C ALA A 32 6.60 27.55 14.31
N VAL A 33 6.53 27.39 15.63
CA VAL A 33 5.93 28.41 16.51
C VAL A 33 6.78 29.68 16.59
N LEU A 34 8.11 29.57 16.48
CA LEU A 34 9.00 30.72 16.36
C LEU A 34 8.74 31.49 15.06
N ALA A 35 8.61 30.79 13.92
CA ALA A 35 8.33 31.40 12.63
C ALA A 35 7.01 32.18 12.65
N LEU A 36 5.94 31.58 13.20
CA LEU A 36 4.65 32.24 13.40
C LEU A 36 4.76 33.47 14.30
N SER A 37 5.54 33.38 15.38
CA SER A 37 5.77 34.50 16.30
C SER A 37 6.51 35.65 15.62
N LEU A 38 7.61 35.35 14.91
CA LEU A 38 8.39 36.33 14.16
C LEU A 38 7.53 37.03 13.11
N LYS A 39 6.73 36.27 12.35
CA LYS A 39 5.78 36.81 11.37
C LYS A 39 4.78 37.78 12.01
N LYS A 40 4.19 37.38 13.15
CA LYS A 40 3.23 38.22 13.88
C LYS A 40 3.88 39.49 14.45
N ALA A 41 5.13 39.41 14.89
CA ALA A 41 5.90 40.55 15.40
C ALA A 41 6.52 41.43 14.31
N GLY A 42 6.30 41.13 13.02
CA GLY A 42 6.78 41.93 11.89
C GLY A 42 8.17 41.56 11.36
N TYR A 43 8.83 40.55 11.95
CA TYR A 43 10.14 40.03 11.53
C TYR A 43 10.01 39.06 10.36
N ASN A 44 9.56 39.57 9.22
CA ASN A 44 9.19 38.77 8.03
C ASN A 44 10.40 38.03 7.42
N LYS A 45 11.59 38.64 7.43
CA LYS A 45 12.79 38.04 6.85
C LYS A 45 13.22 36.82 7.66
N GLU A 46 13.30 36.99 8.97
CA GLU A 46 13.65 35.96 9.94
C GLU A 46 12.63 34.82 9.90
N ALA A 47 11.33 35.14 9.86
CA ALA A 47 10.27 34.14 9.72
C ALA A 47 10.43 33.30 8.44
N LEU A 48 10.77 33.93 7.31
CA LEU A 48 11.01 33.22 6.05
C LEU A 48 12.24 32.32 6.11
N GLU A 49 13.32 32.76 6.77
CA GLU A 49 14.52 31.93 6.97
C GLU A 49 14.22 30.66 7.78
N ILE A 50 13.38 30.76 8.81
CA ILE A 50 12.95 29.59 9.59
C ILE A 50 12.09 28.64 8.74
N VAL A 51 11.17 29.17 7.93
CA VAL A 51 10.34 28.33 7.05
C VAL A 51 11.18 27.59 6.00
N LYS A 52 12.19 28.24 5.42
CA LYS A 52 13.14 27.56 4.53
C LYS A 52 13.91 26.44 5.22
N LEU A 53 14.23 26.59 6.50
CA LEU A 53 14.85 25.53 7.30
C LEU A 53 13.88 24.36 7.52
N LEU A 54 12.61 24.64 7.82
CA LEU A 54 11.57 23.60 7.92
C LEU A 54 11.42 22.83 6.61
N GLU A 55 11.32 23.52 5.47
CA GLU A 55 11.25 22.90 4.14
C GLU A 55 12.42 21.95 3.88
N LYS A 56 13.64 22.35 4.27
CA LYS A 56 14.86 21.54 4.10
C LYS A 56 14.91 20.30 5.02
N THR A 57 14.29 20.37 6.19
CA THR A 57 14.37 19.34 7.24
C THR A 57 13.18 18.38 7.25
N ALA A 58 12.24 18.54 6.33
CA ALA A 58 11.08 17.68 6.22
C ALA A 58 11.47 16.25 5.86
N ASP A 59 10.87 15.29 6.55
CA ASP A 59 10.92 13.88 6.20
C ASP A 59 9.91 13.62 5.07
N ILE A 60 10.43 13.46 3.85
CA ILE A 60 9.64 13.25 2.63
C ILE A 60 9.65 11.76 2.28
N SER A 61 8.49 11.11 2.40
CA SER A 61 8.28 9.73 1.99
C SER A 61 7.25 9.68 0.86
N GLY A 62 7.75 9.50 -0.36
CA GLY A 62 6.95 9.48 -1.59
C GLY A 62 6.06 10.72 -1.76
N THR A 63 4.76 10.50 -1.57
CA THR A 63 3.69 11.49 -1.74
C THR A 63 3.40 12.30 -0.47
N THR A 64 4.04 11.98 0.66
CA THR A 64 3.82 12.60 1.97
C THR A 64 5.05 13.34 2.49
N ALA A 65 4.84 14.29 3.39
CA ALA A 65 5.92 15.00 4.08
C ALA A 65 5.50 15.31 5.52
N CYS A 66 6.44 15.20 6.45
CA CYS A 66 6.18 15.39 7.87
C CYS A 66 7.44 15.82 8.63
N TRP A 67 7.29 16.18 9.89
CA TRP A 67 8.40 16.44 10.81
C TRP A 67 8.20 15.64 12.08
N SER A 68 9.25 14.99 12.55
CA SER A 68 9.29 14.32 13.85
C SER A 68 9.75 15.27 14.95
N GLY A 69 9.25 15.06 16.16
CA GLY A 69 9.81 15.64 17.37
C GLY A 69 11.11 14.96 17.84
N LEU A 70 11.73 15.52 18.88
CA LEU A 70 12.98 15.05 19.46
C LEU A 70 12.87 13.90 20.49
N THR A 71 11.70 13.27 20.69
CA THR A 71 11.54 12.24 21.75
C THR A 71 10.73 11.01 21.34
N GLY A 72 11.08 9.87 21.96
CA GLY A 72 10.43 8.57 21.79
C GLY A 72 9.00 8.51 22.32
N SER A 73 8.32 7.38 22.06
CA SER A 73 6.87 7.14 22.06
C SER A 73 6.01 7.50 23.29
N TYR A 74 6.53 8.20 24.31
CA TYR A 74 5.80 8.53 25.55
C TYR A 74 5.90 10.01 26.00
N GLY A 75 6.32 10.93 25.12
CA GLY A 75 6.27 12.37 25.39
C GLY A 75 4.89 12.98 25.08
N TRP A 76 4.33 13.78 26.00
CA TRP A 76 3.12 14.59 25.74
C TRP A 76 3.40 15.86 24.91
N THR A 77 4.68 16.16 24.68
CA THR A 77 5.19 17.25 23.84
C THR A 77 5.84 16.67 22.58
N ASP A 78 5.69 17.36 21.44
CA ASP A 78 6.44 17.09 20.21
C ASP A 78 5.97 15.84 19.43
N ASN A 79 4.66 15.57 19.46
CA ASN A 79 4.04 14.51 18.64
C ASN A 79 4.16 14.86 17.15
N LYS A 80 4.48 13.87 16.31
CA LYS A 80 4.63 14.00 14.85
C LYS A 80 3.43 14.68 14.17
N VAL A 81 2.19 14.39 14.59
CA VAL A 81 0.98 15.04 14.02
C VAL A 81 0.89 16.51 14.41
N GLU A 82 1.01 16.82 15.71
CA GLU A 82 1.02 18.19 16.20
C GLU A 82 2.15 19.01 15.55
N THR A 83 3.38 18.52 15.60
CA THR A 83 4.57 19.17 15.04
C THR A 83 4.36 19.46 13.55
N THR A 84 3.88 18.47 12.80
CA THR A 84 3.58 18.64 11.37
C THR A 84 2.46 19.66 11.13
N SER A 85 1.45 19.74 12.00
CA SER A 85 0.34 20.70 11.89
C SER A 85 0.79 22.15 12.14
N TYR A 86 1.68 22.36 13.10
CA TYR A 86 2.28 23.69 13.32
C TYR A 86 3.22 24.08 12.18
N CYS A 87 4.01 23.14 11.65
CA CYS A 87 4.83 23.38 10.46
C CYS A 87 3.97 23.77 9.25
N LEU A 88 2.83 23.08 9.02
CA LEU A 88 1.85 23.45 8.01
C LEU A 88 1.33 24.88 8.23
N SER A 89 0.95 25.21 9.47
CA SER A 89 0.46 26.56 9.81
C SER A 89 1.51 27.65 9.53
N ALA A 90 2.79 27.38 9.84
CA ALA A 90 3.89 28.31 9.55
C ALA A 90 4.11 28.48 8.04
N LEU A 91 4.14 27.38 7.28
CA LEU A 91 4.23 27.38 5.82
C LEU A 91 3.10 28.21 5.21
N LEU A 92 1.87 27.96 5.63
CA LEU A 92 0.69 28.68 5.15
C LEU A 92 0.72 30.18 5.45
N ALA A 93 1.23 30.58 6.62
CA ALA A 93 1.28 31.99 7.02
C ALA A 93 2.40 32.79 6.34
N ILE A 94 3.48 32.13 5.90
CA ILE A 94 4.73 32.78 5.49
C ILE A 94 5.09 32.48 4.03
N ASN A 95 4.97 31.23 3.60
CA ASN A 95 5.23 30.77 2.23
C ASN A 95 4.10 29.86 1.70
N PRO A 96 2.89 30.40 1.43
CA PRO A 96 1.73 29.60 1.02
C PRO A 96 1.86 28.95 -0.38
N GLN A 97 2.94 29.24 -1.11
CA GLN A 97 3.24 28.63 -2.42
C GLN A 97 4.24 27.48 -2.33
N SER A 98 4.67 27.10 -1.11
CA SER A 98 5.60 26.00 -0.92
C SER A 98 5.05 24.69 -1.49
N GLU A 99 5.86 24.03 -2.34
CA GLU A 99 5.51 22.78 -3.00
C GLU A 99 5.35 21.60 -2.02
N ILE A 100 5.84 21.75 -0.77
CA ILE A 100 5.71 20.71 0.25
C ILE A 100 4.31 20.69 0.88
N ILE A 101 3.57 21.80 0.86
CA ILE A 101 2.26 21.94 1.53
C ILE A 101 1.30 20.80 1.17
N PRO A 102 1.08 20.43 -0.11
CA PRO A 102 0.20 19.32 -0.45
C PRO A 102 0.64 17.98 0.14
N LYS A 103 1.95 17.73 0.25
CA LYS A 103 2.49 16.50 0.85
C LYS A 103 2.23 16.45 2.36
N VAL A 104 2.31 17.61 3.02
CA VAL A 104 2.02 17.74 4.46
C VAL A 104 0.53 17.54 4.75
N VAL A 105 -0.34 18.15 3.96
CA VAL A 105 -1.80 17.96 4.05
C VAL A 105 -2.17 16.49 3.84
N ARG A 106 -1.52 15.82 2.88
CA ARG A 106 -1.71 14.38 2.64
C ARG A 106 -1.26 13.54 3.84
N TYR A 107 -0.10 13.83 4.42
CA TYR A 107 0.37 13.16 5.63
C TYR A 107 -0.66 13.26 6.77
N LEU A 108 -1.14 14.48 7.07
CA LEU A 108 -2.14 14.67 8.12
C LEU A 108 -3.42 13.90 7.81
N SER A 109 -3.88 13.92 6.56
CA SER A 109 -5.09 13.19 6.15
C SER A 109 -4.97 11.67 6.31
N PHE A 110 -3.82 11.09 5.97
CA PHE A 110 -3.56 9.65 6.11
C PHE A 110 -3.38 9.20 7.57
N ASN A 111 -2.87 10.08 8.44
CA ASN A 111 -2.68 9.77 9.86
C ASN A 111 -3.96 9.94 10.71
N ARG A 112 -5.09 10.27 10.07
CA ARG A 112 -6.39 10.39 10.75
C ARG A 112 -6.96 9.01 11.07
N LYS A 113 -7.35 8.77 12.33
CA LYS A 113 -8.02 7.55 12.79
C LYS A 113 -9.49 7.86 13.05
N GLY A 114 -10.35 7.50 12.09
CA GLY A 114 -11.78 7.81 12.18
C GLY A 114 -12.00 9.33 12.24
N ASN A 115 -12.59 9.83 13.32
CA ASN A 115 -12.88 11.26 13.54
C ASN A 115 -11.81 12.02 14.34
N TYR A 116 -10.66 11.41 14.64
CA TYR A 116 -9.61 12.04 15.46
C TYR A 116 -8.19 11.69 14.97
N TRP A 117 -7.20 12.39 15.51
CA TRP A 117 -5.79 12.01 15.50
C TRP A 117 -5.39 11.59 16.91
N TYR A 118 -4.20 11.01 17.08
CA TYR A 118 -3.72 10.37 18.30
C TYR A 118 -4.23 10.96 19.64
N SER A 119 -4.14 12.29 19.83
CA SER A 119 -4.67 12.98 21.02
C SER A 119 -5.63 14.13 20.68
N THR A 120 -6.30 14.67 21.70
CA THR A 120 -7.12 15.89 21.59
C THR A 120 -6.30 17.10 21.11
N LYS A 121 -5.04 17.22 21.56
CA LYS A 121 -4.11 18.29 21.16
C LYS A 121 -3.70 18.17 19.69
N ASP A 122 -3.34 16.95 19.27
CA ASP A 122 -3.02 16.65 17.86
C ASP A 122 -4.22 16.95 16.96
N THR A 123 -5.41 16.51 17.39
CA THR A 123 -6.65 16.73 16.67
C THR A 123 -6.94 18.22 16.52
N ALA A 124 -6.82 18.99 17.60
CA ALA A 124 -7.01 20.45 17.54
C ALA A 124 -5.99 21.12 16.59
N ALA A 125 -4.71 20.76 16.69
CA ALA A 125 -3.66 21.30 15.83
C ALA A 125 -3.91 20.96 14.35
N ALA A 126 -4.23 19.70 14.04
CA ALA A 126 -4.51 19.23 12.69
C ALA A 126 -5.75 19.92 12.09
N VAL A 127 -6.83 20.02 12.86
CA VAL A 127 -8.05 20.73 12.42
C VAL A 127 -7.76 22.21 12.15
N MET A 128 -7.04 22.91 13.03
CA MET A 128 -6.65 24.30 12.80
C MET A 128 -5.79 24.47 11.55
N ALA A 129 -4.81 23.60 11.33
CA ALA A 129 -3.92 23.68 10.19
C ALA A 129 -4.64 23.36 8.87
N LEU A 130 -5.47 22.30 8.83
CA LEU A 130 -6.23 21.90 7.65
C LEU A 130 -7.33 22.90 7.29
N THR A 131 -8.01 23.49 8.28
CA THR A 131 -8.98 24.57 8.03
C THR A 131 -8.28 25.84 7.52
N GLY A 132 -7.09 26.16 8.06
CA GLY A 132 -6.22 27.20 7.54
C GLY A 132 -5.83 26.97 6.08
N TYR A 133 -5.45 25.74 5.73
CA TYR A 133 -5.16 25.33 4.35
C TYR A 133 -6.37 25.58 3.44
N ILE A 134 -7.53 25.03 3.78
CA ILE A 134 -8.78 25.18 3.02
C ILE A 134 -9.14 26.66 2.81
N LYS A 135 -8.95 27.50 3.83
CA LYS A 135 -9.21 28.95 3.75
C LYS A 135 -8.25 29.66 2.79
N ILE A 136 -6.96 29.32 2.83
CA ILE A 136 -5.92 29.97 2.03
C ILE A 136 -5.98 29.55 0.57
N THR A 137 -6.16 28.26 0.30
CA THR A 137 -6.25 27.75 -1.08
C THR A 137 -7.65 27.86 -1.67
N LYS A 138 -8.65 28.21 -0.86
CA LYS A 138 -10.05 28.39 -1.26
C LYS A 138 -10.68 27.11 -1.84
N GLU A 139 -10.29 25.93 -1.33
CA GLU A 139 -10.78 24.62 -1.82
C GLU A 139 -12.31 24.47 -1.78
N MET A 140 -13.01 25.24 -0.95
CA MET A 140 -14.47 25.17 -0.82
C MET A 140 -15.22 25.91 -1.93
N ASN A 141 -14.54 26.62 -2.83
CA ASN A 141 -15.18 27.32 -3.94
C ASN A 141 -14.40 27.08 -5.26
N PRO A 142 -14.27 25.82 -5.72
CA PRO A 142 -13.70 25.56 -7.03
C PRO A 142 -14.66 26.07 -8.11
N ASP A 143 -14.09 26.62 -9.16
CA ASP A 143 -14.79 27.01 -10.39
C ASP A 143 -13.80 26.88 -11.55
N PHE A 144 -13.64 25.64 -12.03
CA PHE A 144 -12.70 25.34 -13.09
C PHE A 144 -13.20 24.24 -14.01
N GLU A 145 -12.69 24.24 -15.24
CA GLU A 145 -12.89 23.21 -16.23
C GLU A 145 -11.54 22.61 -16.59
N THR A 146 -11.48 21.29 -16.73
CA THR A 146 -10.28 20.57 -17.15
C THR A 146 -10.55 19.70 -18.35
N ASP A 147 -9.79 19.92 -19.42
CA ASP A 147 -9.74 19.00 -20.56
C ASP A 147 -8.78 17.86 -20.23
N PHE A 148 -9.30 16.64 -20.25
CA PHE A 148 -8.53 15.43 -20.02
C PHE A 148 -8.10 14.82 -21.36
N TYR A 149 -6.79 14.71 -21.54
CA TYR A 149 -6.17 14.08 -22.69
C TYR A 149 -5.44 12.81 -22.29
N PHE A 150 -5.67 11.76 -23.06
CA PHE A 150 -4.96 10.50 -22.96
C PHE A 150 -4.26 10.20 -24.28
N ASN A 151 -2.93 10.02 -24.24
CA ASN A 151 -2.08 9.80 -25.41
C ASN A 151 -2.30 10.85 -26.53
N GLY A 152 -2.55 12.10 -26.14
CA GLY A 152 -2.78 13.22 -27.07
C GLY A 152 -4.23 13.38 -27.54
N THR A 153 -5.09 12.39 -27.32
CA THR A 153 -6.51 12.45 -27.67
C THR A 153 -7.31 13.04 -26.51
N LYS A 154 -8.13 14.05 -26.79
CA LYS A 154 -9.05 14.61 -25.79
C LYS A 154 -10.18 13.61 -25.54
N LEU A 155 -10.23 13.05 -24.33
CA LEU A 155 -11.27 12.09 -23.95
C LEU A 155 -12.48 12.77 -23.32
N ASN A 156 -12.28 13.81 -22.53
CA ASN A 156 -13.38 14.45 -21.82
C ASN A 156 -13.07 15.91 -21.44
N THR A 157 -14.11 16.67 -21.14
CA THR A 157 -14.04 17.96 -20.44
C THR A 157 -14.81 17.84 -19.13
N LEU A 158 -14.12 18.00 -18.00
CA LEU A 158 -14.69 17.92 -16.67
C LEU A 158 -14.82 19.31 -16.08
N LYS A 159 -16.02 19.65 -15.59
CA LYS A 159 -16.27 20.91 -14.85
C LYS A 159 -16.32 20.64 -13.34
N PHE A 160 -15.73 21.49 -12.52
CA PHE A 160 -15.79 21.41 -11.07
C PHE A 160 -16.26 22.74 -10.49
N THR A 161 -17.28 22.66 -9.65
CA THR A 161 -17.96 23.79 -9.03
C THR A 161 -18.08 23.59 -7.53
N LYS A 162 -18.54 24.62 -6.80
CA LYS A 162 -18.84 24.52 -5.37
C LYS A 162 -19.77 23.35 -5.01
N ASP A 163 -20.70 22.99 -5.90
CA ASP A 163 -21.64 21.90 -5.67
C ASP A 163 -20.98 20.52 -5.71
N ASP A 164 -19.76 20.39 -6.23
CA ASP A 164 -19.00 19.15 -6.27
C ASP A 164 -18.21 18.89 -4.95
N VAL A 165 -18.08 19.90 -4.09
CA VAL A 165 -17.31 19.78 -2.85
C VAL A 165 -17.99 18.78 -1.90
N GLY A 166 -17.22 17.77 -1.46
CA GLY A 166 -17.72 16.71 -0.58
C GLY A 166 -18.47 15.59 -1.30
N LYS A 167 -18.66 15.67 -2.63
CA LYS A 167 -19.21 14.58 -3.44
C LYS A 167 -18.09 13.66 -3.94
N PRO A 168 -18.40 12.40 -4.31
CA PRO A 168 -17.44 11.53 -4.99
C PRO A 168 -16.86 12.21 -6.25
N GLY A 169 -15.56 12.00 -6.48
CA GLY A 169 -14.88 12.54 -7.65
C GLY A 169 -15.41 11.95 -8.96
N LYS A 170 -15.13 12.65 -10.07
CA LYS A 170 -15.53 12.19 -11.41
C LYS A 170 -14.61 11.06 -11.87
N LYS A 171 -15.20 9.91 -12.22
CA LYS A 171 -14.47 8.72 -12.68
C LYS A 171 -14.46 8.67 -14.21
N ILE A 172 -13.30 8.36 -14.79
CA ILE A 172 -13.16 8.03 -16.20
C ILE A 172 -12.51 6.65 -16.29
N GLU A 173 -13.14 5.73 -17.01
CA GLU A 173 -12.59 4.41 -17.29
C GLU A 173 -12.02 4.39 -18.71
N ILE A 174 -10.81 3.86 -18.86
CA ILE A 174 -10.14 3.70 -20.15
C ILE A 174 -9.96 2.19 -20.37
N PRO A 175 -10.73 1.58 -21.28
CA PRO A 175 -10.58 0.17 -21.61
C PRO A 175 -9.21 -0.16 -22.21
N PHE A 176 -8.72 -1.38 -21.99
CA PHE A 176 -7.41 -1.83 -22.50
C PHE A 176 -7.32 -1.81 -24.02
N ASP A 177 -8.41 -2.15 -24.70
CA ASP A 177 -8.54 -2.17 -26.16
C ASP A 177 -8.73 -0.77 -26.77
N GLN A 178 -8.96 0.26 -25.95
CA GLN A 178 -9.35 1.59 -26.40
C GLN A 178 -8.47 2.69 -25.80
N GLY A 179 -7.21 2.70 -26.25
CA GLY A 179 -6.32 3.84 -26.09
C GLY A 179 -5.08 3.58 -25.24
N LEU A 180 -5.04 2.48 -24.48
CA LEU A 180 -3.84 2.09 -23.74
C LEU A 180 -2.77 1.60 -24.73
N LEU A 181 -1.61 2.24 -24.72
CA LEU A 181 -0.46 1.83 -25.53
C LEU A 181 0.44 0.88 -24.72
N ALA A 182 1.10 -0.06 -25.39
CA ALA A 182 2.17 -0.82 -24.77
C ALA A 182 3.29 0.13 -24.31
N GLY A 183 3.70 0.00 -23.05
CA GLY A 183 4.72 0.86 -22.45
C GLY A 183 4.19 2.22 -21.99
N LYS A 184 4.87 3.31 -22.40
CA LYS A 184 4.65 4.65 -21.82
C LYS A 184 3.36 5.29 -22.33
N ASN A 185 2.41 5.48 -21.43
CA ASN A 185 1.20 6.25 -21.65
C ASN A 185 1.37 7.68 -21.13
N LYS A 186 0.73 8.65 -21.79
CA LYS A 186 0.76 10.07 -21.42
C LYS A 186 -0.63 10.53 -20.99
N VAL A 187 -0.70 11.07 -19.78
CA VAL A 187 -1.88 11.75 -19.24
C VAL A 187 -1.58 13.25 -19.18
N LYS A 188 -2.49 14.07 -19.70
CA LYS A 188 -2.41 15.53 -19.63
C LYS A 188 -3.76 16.10 -19.23
N PHE A 189 -3.72 17.08 -18.33
CA PHE A 189 -4.88 17.89 -17.94
C PHE A 189 -4.60 19.33 -18.34
N ASP A 190 -5.47 19.92 -19.15
CA ASP A 190 -5.45 21.36 -19.42
C ASP A 190 -6.54 22.01 -18.56
N ILE A 191 -6.11 22.70 -17.50
CA ILE A 191 -7.00 23.25 -16.48
C ILE A 191 -7.20 24.75 -16.75
N ARG A 192 -8.45 25.21 -16.69
CA ARG A 192 -8.85 26.61 -16.88
C ARG A 192 -9.82 27.02 -15.78
N GLY A 193 -9.57 28.15 -15.13
CA GLY A 193 -10.44 28.66 -14.06
C GLY A 193 -9.70 28.80 -12.73
N LYS A 194 -10.41 28.63 -11.62
CA LYS A 194 -9.87 28.77 -10.27
C LYS A 194 -10.14 27.51 -9.45
N GLY A 195 -9.09 26.88 -8.96
CA GLY A 195 -9.19 25.73 -8.07
C GLY A 195 -7.97 24.83 -8.13
N MET A 196 -8.07 23.69 -7.45
CA MET A 196 -7.06 22.64 -7.42
C MET A 196 -7.69 21.36 -7.98
N LEU A 197 -7.05 20.76 -8.99
CA LEU A 197 -7.46 19.42 -9.45
C LEU A 197 -6.71 18.36 -8.66
N TYR A 198 -7.45 17.60 -7.86
CA TYR A 198 -6.96 16.34 -7.27
C TYR A 198 -7.39 15.19 -8.16
N TYR A 199 -6.44 14.35 -8.57
CA TYR A 199 -6.73 13.19 -9.38
C TYR A 199 -5.91 11.98 -8.94
N THR A 200 -6.53 10.81 -9.03
CA THR A 200 -5.86 9.52 -8.89
C THR A 200 -6.03 8.72 -10.16
N ILE A 201 -4.93 8.13 -10.63
CA ILE A 201 -4.95 7.16 -11.73
C ILE A 201 -4.67 5.80 -11.14
N TYR A 202 -5.51 4.83 -11.49
CA TYR A 202 -5.32 3.42 -11.15
C TYR A 202 -5.23 2.60 -12.43
N LEU A 203 -4.17 1.81 -12.56
CA LEU A 203 -4.07 0.77 -13.59
C LEU A 203 -4.14 -0.59 -12.89
N LYS A 204 -5.16 -1.39 -13.21
CA LYS A 204 -5.27 -2.78 -12.77
C LYS A 204 -5.14 -3.66 -14.00
N TYR A 205 -4.13 -4.54 -14.01
CA TYR A 205 -3.90 -5.45 -15.13
C TYR A 205 -3.46 -6.82 -14.64
N TYR A 206 -3.60 -7.78 -15.54
CA TYR A 206 -3.07 -9.13 -15.39
C TYR A 206 -1.94 -9.31 -16.40
N THR A 207 -0.76 -9.72 -15.95
CA THR A 207 0.35 -10.06 -16.86
C THR A 207 0.39 -11.55 -17.11
N SER A 208 0.65 -11.93 -18.36
CA SER A 208 1.00 -13.29 -18.79
C SER A 208 2.52 -13.46 -18.94
N GLU A 209 3.31 -12.48 -18.48
CA GLU A 209 4.76 -12.58 -18.47
C GLU A 209 5.18 -13.73 -17.55
N GLU A 210 6.12 -14.52 -18.04
CA GLU A 210 6.86 -15.47 -17.23
C GLU A 210 8.10 -14.80 -16.64
N ASN A 211 8.56 -15.28 -15.49
CA ASN A 211 9.71 -14.79 -14.77
C ASN A 211 9.56 -13.32 -14.31
N VAL A 212 8.42 -13.00 -13.72
CA VAL A 212 8.17 -11.68 -13.11
C VAL A 212 9.31 -11.33 -12.16
N LYS A 213 9.98 -10.21 -12.41
CA LYS A 213 11.15 -9.78 -11.63
C LYS A 213 10.75 -9.05 -10.37
N ALA A 214 11.62 -9.12 -9.37
CA ALA A 214 11.50 -8.30 -8.18
C ALA A 214 11.42 -6.81 -8.53
N TRP A 215 10.57 -6.09 -7.82
CA TRP A 215 10.41 -4.64 -7.95
C TRP A 215 10.38 -4.01 -6.56
N ASP A 216 10.97 -2.81 -6.46
CA ASP A 216 11.10 -2.03 -5.24
C ASP A 216 10.51 -0.64 -5.45
N SER A 217 9.55 -0.30 -4.61
CA SER A 217 8.98 1.04 -4.44
C SER A 217 8.78 1.34 -2.96
N GLY A 218 9.81 1.11 -2.15
CA GLY A 218 9.82 1.36 -0.71
C GLY A 218 10.05 0.11 0.13
N PHE A 219 9.79 -1.07 -0.44
CA PHE A 219 10.15 -2.37 0.13
C PHE A 219 10.91 -3.22 -0.88
N LYS A 220 12.03 -3.80 -0.44
CA LYS A 220 12.66 -4.93 -1.14
C LYS A 220 12.13 -6.21 -0.53
N VAL A 221 11.66 -7.12 -1.37
CA VAL A 221 11.13 -8.41 -0.92
C VAL A 221 11.92 -9.52 -1.58
N LYS A 222 12.43 -10.44 -0.77
CA LYS A 222 13.12 -11.64 -1.26
C LYS A 222 12.49 -12.86 -0.64
N ARG A 223 12.09 -13.80 -1.50
CA ARG A 223 11.58 -15.12 -1.10
C ARG A 223 12.63 -16.17 -1.42
N THR A 224 12.94 -17.00 -0.44
CA THR A 224 13.85 -18.13 -0.61
C THR A 224 13.16 -19.40 -0.14
N TYR A 225 13.23 -20.46 -0.94
CA TYR A 225 12.76 -21.78 -0.56
C TYR A 225 13.94 -22.66 -0.17
N TYR A 226 13.74 -23.46 0.87
CA TYR A 226 14.69 -24.45 1.34
C TYR A 226 14.01 -25.80 1.46
N LEU A 227 14.57 -26.83 0.84
CA LEU A 227 14.19 -28.21 1.11
C LEU A 227 14.75 -28.61 2.48
N LEU A 228 13.89 -29.13 3.36
CA LEU A 228 14.29 -29.67 4.65
C LEU A 228 14.59 -31.16 4.53
N LYS A 229 15.82 -31.55 4.83
CA LYS A 229 16.22 -32.97 4.90
C LYS A 229 15.78 -33.57 6.24
N GLU A 230 15.09 -34.70 6.20
CA GLU A 230 14.81 -35.50 7.39
C GLU A 230 16.12 -35.96 8.08
N ASN A 231 16.09 -36.08 9.42
CA ASN A 231 17.16 -36.64 10.25
C ASN A 231 18.48 -35.86 10.41
N THR A 232 18.49 -34.54 10.26
CA THR A 232 19.68 -33.73 10.60
C THR A 232 19.54 -33.12 11.99
N LYS A 233 20.48 -33.42 12.92
CA LYS A 233 20.52 -32.86 14.29
C LYS A 233 20.86 -31.35 14.31
N ASP A 234 21.33 -30.80 13.21
CA ASP A 234 21.71 -29.39 13.01
C ASP A 234 20.69 -28.70 12.09
N PRO A 235 19.89 -27.73 12.59
CA PRO A 235 18.84 -27.06 11.83
C PRO A 235 19.32 -26.27 10.61
N GLU A 236 20.56 -25.77 10.61
CA GLU A 236 21.10 -24.98 9.51
C GLU A 236 21.68 -25.88 8.40
N LYS A 237 22.26 -27.03 8.76
CA LYS A 237 22.69 -28.04 7.78
C LYS A 237 21.53 -28.86 7.20
N ALA A 238 20.35 -28.76 7.79
CA ALA A 238 19.13 -29.42 7.32
C ALA A 238 18.50 -28.75 6.09
N LYS A 239 18.89 -27.50 5.78
CA LYS A 239 18.27 -26.67 4.73
C LYS A 239 19.10 -26.69 3.45
N VAL A 240 18.49 -27.11 2.33
CA VAL A 240 19.08 -26.97 1.00
C VAL A 240 18.32 -25.91 0.24
N LYS A 241 18.98 -24.81 -0.14
CA LYS A 241 18.36 -23.75 -0.94
C LYS A 241 17.88 -24.30 -2.28
N LEU A 242 16.64 -23.98 -2.64
CA LEU A 242 16.05 -24.29 -3.92
C LEU A 242 16.21 -23.08 -4.84
N GLU A 243 16.81 -23.29 -6.01
CA GLU A 243 16.90 -22.29 -7.07
C GLU A 243 15.62 -22.31 -7.94
N ASN A 244 15.52 -21.38 -8.89
CA ASN A 244 14.41 -21.40 -9.85
C ASN A 244 14.37 -22.73 -10.62
N GLU A 245 13.17 -23.21 -10.91
CA GLU A 245 12.93 -24.52 -11.54
C GLU A 245 13.41 -25.74 -10.74
N ALA A 246 13.68 -25.59 -9.45
CA ALA A 246 14.09 -26.71 -8.61
C ALA A 246 13.04 -27.83 -8.61
N GLU A 247 13.55 -29.07 -8.54
CA GLU A 247 12.74 -30.27 -8.43
C GLU A 247 12.68 -30.75 -6.98
N VAL A 248 11.47 -30.96 -6.48
CA VAL A 248 11.18 -31.58 -5.18
C VAL A 248 10.28 -32.80 -5.41
N LYS A 249 10.22 -33.70 -4.43
CA LYS A 249 9.34 -34.86 -4.48
C LYS A 249 8.05 -34.59 -3.69
N SER A 250 6.99 -35.28 -4.06
CA SER A 250 5.79 -35.37 -3.22
C SER A 250 6.18 -35.88 -1.83
N GLN A 251 5.58 -35.27 -0.80
CA GLN A 251 5.86 -35.36 0.64
C GLN A 251 7.11 -34.62 1.14
N ASP A 252 7.90 -33.98 0.29
CA ASP A 252 9.02 -33.16 0.75
C ASP A 252 8.51 -31.93 1.54
N THR A 253 9.16 -31.63 2.67
CA THR A 253 8.91 -30.40 3.43
C THR A 253 9.79 -29.26 2.92
N ILE A 254 9.17 -28.14 2.61
CA ILE A 254 9.80 -26.90 2.16
C ILE A 254 9.65 -25.83 3.24
N LEU A 255 10.76 -25.24 3.66
CA LEU A 255 10.79 -24.03 4.47
C LEU A 255 10.83 -22.82 3.53
N VAL A 256 9.86 -21.92 3.71
CA VAL A 256 9.82 -20.62 3.05
C VAL A 256 10.41 -19.58 3.98
N GLU A 257 11.36 -18.80 3.48
CA GLU A 257 11.89 -17.60 4.13
C GLU A 257 11.58 -16.36 3.30
N LEU A 258 10.93 -15.39 3.92
CA LEU A 258 10.67 -14.07 3.37
C LEU A 258 11.55 -13.07 4.09
N GLU A 259 12.36 -12.33 3.32
CA GLU A 259 13.12 -11.18 3.78
C GLU A 259 12.43 -9.93 3.21
N VAL A 260 11.87 -9.11 4.08
CA VAL A 260 11.27 -7.82 3.72
C VAL A 260 12.18 -6.74 4.26
N THR A 261 12.62 -5.81 3.42
CA THR A 261 13.51 -4.70 3.80
C THR A 261 12.82 -3.37 3.49
N GLY A 262 12.69 -2.51 4.49
CA GLY A 262 12.16 -1.16 4.37
C GLY A 262 13.17 -0.13 4.88
N SER A 263 13.19 1.05 4.27
CA SER A 263 14.15 2.13 4.59
C SER A 263 13.61 3.19 5.57
N ALA A 264 12.31 3.16 5.87
CA ALA A 264 11.66 4.15 6.73
C ALA A 264 10.76 3.48 7.76
N ASN A 265 10.27 4.29 8.71
CA ASN A 265 9.19 3.87 9.60
C ASN A 265 7.87 3.86 8.81
N TYR A 266 7.25 2.69 8.72
CA TYR A 266 5.97 2.53 8.03
C TYR A 266 4.89 2.02 8.98
N GLU A 267 3.64 2.27 8.62
CA GLU A 267 2.47 1.77 9.35
C GLU A 267 1.56 0.97 8.42
N TYR A 268 0.88 -0.04 8.98
CA TYR A 268 -0.10 -0.86 8.28
C TYR A 268 0.47 -1.55 7.02
N LEU A 269 1.57 -2.28 7.20
CA LEU A 269 2.17 -3.12 6.17
C LEU A 269 1.39 -4.42 6.02
N ILE A 270 1.06 -4.77 4.78
CA ILE A 270 0.52 -6.07 4.38
C ILE A 270 1.60 -6.81 3.60
N ILE A 271 1.83 -8.07 3.93
CA ILE A 271 2.67 -8.98 3.16
C ILE A 271 1.80 -10.15 2.72
N GLU A 272 1.73 -10.40 1.42
CA GLU A 272 1.01 -11.53 0.85
C GLU A 272 2.00 -12.42 0.10
N ASP A 273 2.11 -13.68 0.50
CA ASP A 273 2.92 -14.67 -0.19
C ASP A 273 2.05 -15.79 -0.77
N PRO A 274 1.86 -15.83 -2.10
CA PRO A 274 1.13 -16.88 -2.79
C PRO A 274 1.73 -18.27 -2.55
N LYS A 275 0.87 -19.24 -2.21
CA LYS A 275 1.26 -20.65 -2.04
C LYS A 275 1.34 -21.33 -3.42
N PRO A 276 2.38 -22.13 -3.71
CA PRO A 276 2.38 -22.98 -4.91
C PRO A 276 1.16 -23.92 -4.88
N ALA A 277 0.42 -24.04 -5.99
CA ALA A 277 -0.84 -24.80 -6.01
C ALA A 277 -0.68 -26.29 -5.65
N GLY A 278 0.48 -26.89 -5.88
CA GLY A 278 0.77 -28.28 -5.49
C GLY A 278 1.27 -28.46 -4.06
N CYS A 279 1.31 -27.41 -3.24
CA CYS A 279 1.77 -27.46 -1.85
C CYS A 279 0.64 -27.15 -0.88
N GLU A 280 0.72 -27.73 0.31
CA GLU A 280 -0.15 -27.39 1.46
C GLU A 280 0.64 -26.91 2.66
N TYR A 281 0.03 -26.10 3.51
CA TYR A 281 0.70 -25.66 4.73
C TYR A 281 0.93 -26.83 5.66
N GLU A 282 2.15 -26.97 6.15
CA GLU A 282 2.40 -27.91 7.22
C GLU A 282 1.89 -27.29 8.51
N SER A 283 0.98 -28.02 9.19
CA SER A 283 0.46 -27.61 10.48
C SER A 283 1.63 -27.32 11.41
N LEU A 284 1.73 -26.05 11.80
CA LEU A 284 2.55 -25.67 12.91
C LEU A 284 1.80 -26.13 14.16
N GLU A 285 2.13 -27.30 14.70
CA GLU A 285 1.93 -27.55 16.14
C GLU A 285 2.86 -26.61 16.93
N VAL A 286 2.66 -25.30 16.76
CA VAL A 286 3.11 -24.32 17.72
C VAL A 286 2.13 -24.47 18.85
N LYS A 287 2.54 -25.21 19.89
CA LYS A 287 2.04 -24.98 21.25
C LYS A 287 2.18 -23.47 21.48
N GLN A 288 1.09 -22.72 21.23
CA GLN A 288 1.06 -21.28 21.40
C GLN A 288 1.31 -21.01 22.88
N ASN A 289 2.56 -20.75 23.22
CA ASN A 289 2.89 -20.21 24.52
C ASN A 289 2.54 -18.72 24.43
N TYR A 290 1.27 -18.40 24.71
CA TYR A 290 0.70 -17.04 24.68
C TYR A 290 1.49 -16.01 25.52
N THR A 291 2.46 -16.45 26.32
CA THR A 291 3.32 -15.64 27.17
C THR A 291 4.53 -15.01 26.44
N LEU A 292 4.83 -15.40 25.18
CA LEU A 292 5.99 -14.90 24.41
C LEU A 292 5.59 -14.42 23.01
N TRP A 293 4.78 -13.37 22.93
CA TRP A 293 4.46 -12.73 21.65
C TRP A 293 5.71 -12.00 21.10
N ASN A 294 6.51 -12.70 20.29
CA ASN A 294 7.81 -12.23 19.79
C ASN A 294 7.87 -12.13 18.24
N TYR A 295 6.72 -12.00 17.59
CA TYR A 295 6.65 -11.71 16.16
C TYR A 295 6.57 -10.19 15.95
N TRP A 296 7.26 -9.68 14.93
CA TRP A 296 7.23 -8.26 14.60
C TRP A 296 5.95 -7.84 13.85
N TYR A 297 5.14 -8.81 13.41
CA TYR A 297 3.83 -8.62 12.80
C TYR A 297 2.71 -8.90 13.81
N ALA A 298 1.56 -8.25 13.62
CA ALA A 298 0.41 -8.30 14.50
C ALA A 298 -0.55 -9.45 14.20
N HIS A 299 -0.66 -9.86 12.93
CA HIS A 299 -1.59 -10.89 12.52
C HIS A 299 -1.07 -11.73 11.34
N LYS A 300 -1.52 -12.97 11.25
CA LYS A 300 -1.22 -13.92 10.19
C LYS A 300 -2.48 -14.67 9.78
N GLU A 301 -2.74 -14.73 8.48
CA GLU A 301 -3.80 -15.56 7.88
C GLU A 301 -3.15 -16.59 6.95
N LEU A 302 -3.53 -17.86 7.11
CA LEU A 302 -3.20 -18.93 6.17
C LEU A 302 -4.47 -19.22 5.36
N ARG A 303 -4.42 -18.97 4.05
CA ARG A 303 -5.52 -19.22 3.11
C ARG A 303 -5.07 -20.20 2.04
N ASP A 304 -6.00 -20.87 1.38
CA ASP A 304 -5.70 -21.91 0.39
C ASP A 304 -4.75 -21.43 -0.73
N GLU A 305 -4.86 -20.16 -1.14
CA GLU A 305 -4.07 -19.57 -2.21
C GLU A 305 -2.81 -18.82 -1.74
N LYS A 306 -2.75 -18.38 -0.48
CA LYS A 306 -1.68 -17.51 0.02
C LYS A 306 -1.65 -17.42 1.55
N CYS A 307 -0.52 -16.97 2.07
CA CYS A 307 -0.43 -16.51 3.45
C CYS A 307 -0.30 -14.99 3.49
N ALA A 308 -1.04 -14.37 4.40
CA ALA A 308 -1.02 -12.92 4.59
C ALA A 308 -0.52 -12.59 6.00
N TYR A 309 0.34 -11.58 6.09
CA TYR A 309 0.86 -11.04 7.34
C TYR A 309 0.55 -9.56 7.43
N PHE A 310 0.17 -9.10 8.62
CA PHE A 310 -0.20 -7.72 8.87
C PHE A 310 0.68 -7.16 9.99
N ALA A 311 1.38 -6.07 9.73
CA ALA A 311 2.18 -5.37 10.72
C ALA A 311 1.65 -3.95 10.90
N THR A 312 1.26 -3.62 12.14
CA THR A 312 0.79 -2.26 12.49
C THR A 312 1.91 -1.23 12.34
N SER A 313 3.14 -1.63 12.67
CA SER A 313 4.34 -0.79 12.56
C SER A 313 5.49 -1.61 11.97
N TYR A 314 6.31 -0.96 11.14
CA TYR A 314 7.52 -1.51 10.55
C TYR A 314 8.66 -0.50 10.73
N LEU A 315 9.72 -0.92 11.43
CA LEU A 315 10.92 -0.11 11.61
C LEU A 315 11.92 -0.35 10.46
N PRO A 316 12.75 0.65 10.11
CA PRO A 316 13.80 0.48 9.10
C PRO A 316 14.67 -0.74 9.36
N GLY A 317 15.04 -1.43 8.28
CA GLY A 317 15.83 -2.65 8.33
C GLY A 317 15.17 -3.82 7.62
N THR A 318 15.72 -5.01 7.83
CA THR A 318 15.23 -6.26 7.26
C THR A 318 14.54 -7.10 8.32
N GLN A 319 13.30 -7.47 8.06
CA GLN A 319 12.54 -8.39 8.88
C GLN A 319 12.36 -9.72 8.17
N LYS A 320 12.39 -10.81 8.95
CA LYS A 320 12.24 -12.18 8.44
C LYS A 320 10.92 -12.79 8.86
N ILE A 321 10.31 -13.53 7.94
CA ILE A 321 9.15 -14.39 8.20
C ILE A 321 9.51 -15.77 7.66
N THR A 322 9.19 -16.81 8.44
CA THR A 322 9.36 -18.19 7.99
C THR A 322 8.09 -18.99 8.21
N TYR A 323 7.82 -19.92 7.30
CA TYR A 323 6.76 -20.90 7.45
C TYR A 323 7.09 -22.16 6.63
N LYS A 324 6.45 -23.28 6.97
CA LYS A 324 6.65 -24.55 6.29
C LYS A 324 5.45 -24.89 5.41
N MET A 325 5.73 -25.56 4.31
CA MET A 325 4.74 -26.18 3.44
C MET A 325 5.23 -27.55 3.00
N ARG A 326 4.30 -28.44 2.66
CA ARG A 326 4.56 -29.77 2.15
C ARG A 326 4.20 -29.82 0.68
N ALA A 327 5.08 -30.38 -0.15
CA ALA A 327 4.78 -30.63 -1.56
C ALA A 327 3.86 -31.86 -1.65
N GLU A 328 2.67 -31.72 -2.25
CA GLU A 328 1.69 -32.81 -2.31
C GLU A 328 1.47 -33.27 -3.75
N THR A 329 0.90 -32.39 -4.58
CA THR A 329 0.44 -32.75 -5.93
C THR A 329 1.57 -32.60 -6.95
N PRO A 330 1.96 -33.67 -7.68
CA PRO A 330 2.95 -33.58 -8.74
C PRO A 330 2.53 -32.63 -9.86
N GLY A 331 3.46 -31.83 -10.37
CA GLY A 331 3.19 -30.82 -11.39
C GLY A 331 4.32 -29.80 -11.52
N THR A 332 4.17 -28.88 -12.46
CA THR A 332 5.04 -27.69 -12.59
C THR A 332 4.19 -26.47 -12.28
N PHE A 333 4.57 -25.72 -11.26
CA PHE A 333 3.77 -24.62 -10.72
C PHE A 333 4.55 -23.31 -10.80
N HIS A 334 3.92 -22.32 -11.41
CA HIS A 334 4.35 -20.94 -11.32
C HIS A 334 3.93 -20.37 -9.97
N VAL A 335 4.89 -19.87 -9.21
CA VAL A 335 4.65 -19.28 -7.90
C VAL A 335 4.77 -17.77 -8.01
N MET A 336 3.61 -17.11 -8.00
CA MET A 336 3.52 -15.65 -8.06
C MET A 336 4.43 -14.98 -7.01
N PRO A 337 5.00 -13.81 -7.32
CA PRO A 337 5.80 -13.05 -6.36
C PRO A 337 5.12 -12.82 -5.01
N THR A 338 5.92 -12.87 -3.94
CA THR A 338 5.51 -12.28 -2.66
C THR A 338 5.37 -10.78 -2.82
N ARG A 339 4.34 -10.18 -2.23
CA ARG A 339 4.10 -8.73 -2.26
C ARG A 339 4.16 -8.17 -0.86
N ALA A 340 4.82 -7.02 -0.69
CA ALA A 340 4.77 -6.22 0.53
C ALA A 340 4.31 -4.81 0.16
N TYR A 341 3.26 -4.28 0.80
CA TYR A 341 2.72 -2.96 0.46
C TYR A 341 1.96 -2.34 1.64
N LEU A 342 1.90 -1.01 1.68
CA LEU A 342 1.11 -0.31 2.70
C LEU A 342 -0.38 -0.36 2.35
N MET A 343 -1.22 -0.66 3.35
CA MET A 343 -2.67 -0.76 3.18
C MET A 343 -3.30 0.53 2.63
N TYR A 344 -2.81 1.69 3.09
CA TYR A 344 -3.39 3.00 2.77
C TYR A 344 -2.59 3.81 1.74
N SER A 345 -1.41 3.32 1.36
CA SER A 345 -0.54 3.93 0.33
C SER A 345 0.08 2.80 -0.51
N PRO A 346 -0.71 2.06 -1.30
CA PRO A 346 -0.24 0.86 -2.01
C PRO A 346 0.83 1.15 -3.07
N GLU A 347 1.05 2.42 -3.44
CA GLU A 347 2.19 2.84 -4.25
C GLU A 347 3.56 2.65 -3.54
N VAL A 348 3.54 2.57 -2.20
CA VAL A 348 4.70 2.20 -1.39
C VAL A 348 4.65 0.70 -1.14
N GLY A 349 5.56 -0.03 -1.79
CA GLY A 349 5.53 -1.49 -1.81
C GLY A 349 6.73 -2.10 -2.51
N GLY A 350 6.61 -3.39 -2.82
CA GLY A 350 7.54 -4.14 -3.64
C GLY A 350 7.10 -5.60 -3.77
N ASN A 351 7.75 -6.31 -4.68
CA ASN A 351 7.55 -7.75 -4.86
C ASN A 351 8.86 -8.50 -5.06
N SER A 352 8.85 -9.80 -4.75
CA SER A 352 9.95 -10.72 -5.04
C SER A 352 10.01 -11.10 -6.51
N ASP A 353 11.01 -11.89 -6.89
CA ASP A 353 10.97 -12.64 -8.14
C ASP A 353 9.89 -13.73 -8.08
N GLU A 354 9.36 -14.07 -9.25
CA GLU A 354 8.64 -15.32 -9.51
C GLU A 354 9.59 -16.51 -9.38
N LEU A 355 9.03 -17.67 -9.02
CA LEU A 355 9.74 -18.94 -9.02
C LEU A 355 8.88 -20.04 -9.63
N ILE A 356 9.48 -20.94 -10.39
CA ILE A 356 8.86 -22.17 -10.89
C ILE A 356 9.28 -23.34 -9.99
N LEU A 357 8.30 -24.05 -9.43
CA LEU A 357 8.52 -25.23 -8.59
C LEU A 357 8.04 -26.49 -9.32
N LYS A 358 8.92 -27.49 -9.45
CA LYS A 358 8.59 -28.78 -10.07
C LYS A 358 8.42 -29.84 -8.99
N ILE A 359 7.21 -30.35 -8.80
CA ILE A 359 6.91 -31.44 -7.87
C ILE A 359 6.86 -32.74 -8.66
N ARG A 360 7.72 -33.69 -8.31
CA ARG A 360 7.82 -35.02 -8.92
C ARG A 360 7.17 -36.06 -8.04
N GLU A 361 6.61 -37.09 -8.67
CA GLU A 361 6.02 -38.21 -7.97
C GLU A 361 7.07 -38.96 -7.14
N ASN A 362 6.69 -39.32 -5.91
CA ASN A 362 7.56 -40.10 -5.04
C ASN A 362 7.37 -41.60 -5.34
N LYS A 363 8.21 -42.16 -6.21
CA LYS A 363 8.13 -43.57 -6.66
C LYS A 363 8.26 -44.62 -5.54
N LYS A 364 8.52 -44.22 -4.30
CA LYS A 364 8.62 -45.13 -3.15
C LYS A 364 7.27 -45.54 -2.54
N GLU A 365 6.17 -44.85 -2.86
CA GLU A 365 4.82 -45.23 -2.41
C GLU A 365 3.90 -45.44 -3.62
N LYS A 366 3.90 -46.66 -4.18
CA LYS A 366 2.71 -47.15 -4.90
C LYS A 366 1.70 -47.62 -3.85
N THR A 367 1.03 -46.69 -3.19
CA THR A 367 -0.28 -46.95 -2.59
C THR A 367 -1.33 -46.65 -3.67
N GLY A 368 -2.35 -47.51 -3.75
CA GLY A 368 -3.23 -47.64 -4.90
C GLY A 368 -3.98 -46.38 -5.32
N LEU A 369 -4.56 -46.45 -6.52
CA LEU A 369 -5.39 -45.43 -7.18
C LEU A 369 -6.08 -44.46 -6.20
N THR A 370 -5.76 -43.18 -6.33
CA THR A 370 -6.51 -42.07 -5.73
C THR A 370 -8.00 -42.24 -6.08
N PRO A 371 -8.93 -42.19 -5.11
CA PRO A 371 -10.34 -42.19 -5.45
C PRO A 371 -10.63 -40.96 -6.30
N VAL A 372 -11.15 -41.17 -7.51
CA VAL A 372 -11.77 -40.10 -8.29
C VAL A 372 -12.89 -39.51 -7.44
N PRO A 373 -13.02 -38.18 -7.31
CA PRO A 373 -14.17 -37.60 -6.63
C PRO A 373 -15.43 -38.08 -7.35
N VAL A 374 -16.26 -38.83 -6.63
CA VAL A 374 -17.57 -39.25 -7.12
C VAL A 374 -18.35 -37.96 -7.35
N THR A 375 -18.59 -37.62 -8.60
CA THR A 375 -19.61 -36.64 -8.95
C THR A 375 -20.91 -37.19 -8.38
N GLU A 376 -21.49 -36.50 -7.40
CA GLU A 376 -22.80 -36.87 -6.86
C GLU A 376 -23.75 -37.04 -8.05
N LYS A 377 -24.21 -38.27 -8.26
CA LYS A 377 -25.36 -38.52 -9.13
C LYS A 377 -26.50 -37.71 -8.55
N THR A 378 -27.02 -36.78 -9.35
CA THR A 378 -28.28 -36.10 -9.12
C THR A 378 -29.31 -37.14 -8.67
N ILE A 379 -29.78 -37.00 -7.42
CA ILE A 379 -30.91 -37.77 -6.93
C ILE A 379 -32.12 -37.25 -7.69
N GLU A 380 -32.50 -37.95 -8.76
CA GLU A 380 -33.78 -37.72 -9.42
C GLU A 380 -34.90 -38.18 -8.48
N THR A 381 -35.64 -37.21 -7.94
CA THR A 381 -36.91 -37.44 -7.26
C THR A 381 -37.90 -38.10 -8.24
N PRO A 382 -38.62 -39.19 -7.89
CA PRO A 382 -39.58 -39.76 -8.81
C PRO A 382 -40.78 -38.82 -8.95
N VAL A 383 -40.97 -38.29 -10.16
CA VAL A 383 -42.18 -37.58 -10.59
C VAL A 383 -43.27 -38.62 -10.87
N ALA A 384 -44.42 -38.44 -10.23
CA ALA A 384 -45.60 -39.28 -10.43
C ALA A 384 -46.13 -39.18 -11.87
N GLN A 385 -46.50 -40.35 -12.40
CA GLN A 385 -47.05 -40.55 -13.74
C GLN A 385 -48.41 -39.85 -13.92
N THR A 386 -48.57 -39.11 -15.02
CA THR A 386 -49.85 -38.90 -15.71
C THR A 386 -49.67 -39.21 -17.20
N THR A 387 -50.69 -39.85 -17.76
CA THR A 387 -50.76 -40.62 -19.02
C THR A 387 -50.84 -39.76 -20.31
N PRO A 388 -50.81 -40.36 -21.53
CA PRO A 388 -50.07 -39.83 -22.68
C PRO A 388 -50.92 -39.21 -23.80
N GLY A 389 -50.26 -38.49 -24.73
CA GLY A 389 -50.86 -38.05 -25.99
C GLY A 389 -49.83 -37.62 -27.06
N THR A 390 -49.64 -38.52 -28.04
CA THR A 390 -49.55 -38.27 -29.50
C THR A 390 -48.29 -37.65 -30.15
N GLU A 391 -47.65 -38.48 -31.01
CA GLU A 391 -46.96 -38.25 -32.33
C GLU A 391 -45.91 -37.09 -32.46
N GLU A 392 -44.80 -37.14 -33.20
CA GLU A 392 -44.27 -37.98 -34.29
C GLU A 392 -42.75 -37.67 -34.50
N LYS A 393 -42.02 -38.63 -35.09
CA LYS A 393 -40.80 -38.53 -35.94
C LYS A 393 -39.34 -38.46 -35.38
N LYS A 394 -38.57 -39.44 -35.89
CA LYS A 394 -37.12 -39.81 -35.87
C LYS A 394 -36.19 -38.67 -36.39
N THR A 395 -34.88 -38.50 -36.12
CA THR A 395 -33.67 -39.38 -36.00
C THR A 395 -32.44 -38.52 -35.48
N PRO A 396 -31.15 -38.97 -35.33
CA PRO A 396 -30.31 -38.78 -34.12
C PRO A 396 -29.11 -37.77 -34.26
N PRO A 397 -28.22 -37.61 -33.25
CA PRO A 397 -27.43 -36.38 -33.04
C PRO A 397 -26.00 -36.41 -33.59
N SER A 398 -25.43 -35.23 -33.80
CA SER A 398 -23.98 -35.03 -33.95
C SER A 398 -23.47 -34.10 -32.85
N ARG A 399 -22.57 -34.62 -32.01
CA ARG A 399 -21.77 -33.88 -31.03
C ARG A 399 -20.55 -33.30 -31.73
N THR A 400 -20.17 -32.06 -31.41
CA THR A 400 -18.78 -31.68 -31.11
C THR A 400 -18.81 -30.42 -30.24
N VAL A 401 -18.44 -30.58 -28.97
CA VAL A 401 -18.09 -29.47 -28.07
C VAL A 401 -16.57 -29.49 -27.97
N LEU A 402 -15.92 -28.45 -28.50
CA LEU A 402 -14.51 -28.20 -28.26
C LEU A 402 -14.41 -27.26 -27.05
N LEU A 403 -14.02 -27.80 -25.90
CA LEU A 403 -13.71 -27.04 -24.69
C LEU A 403 -12.19 -26.98 -24.59
N VAL A 404 -11.61 -25.85 -24.97
CA VAL A 404 -10.20 -25.53 -24.75
C VAL A 404 -10.16 -24.61 -23.54
N SER A 405 -9.80 -25.16 -22.38
CA SER A 405 -9.51 -24.37 -21.18
C SER A 405 -8.03 -23.97 -21.18
N ILE A 406 -7.74 -22.74 -21.59
CA ILE A 406 -6.46 -22.09 -21.31
C ILE A 406 -6.61 -21.40 -19.95
N THR A 407 -6.05 -22.01 -18.90
CA THR A 407 -5.91 -21.35 -17.59
C THR A 407 -4.68 -20.44 -17.65
N GLY A 408 -4.89 -19.19 -18.03
CA GLY A 408 -3.88 -18.14 -17.90
C GLY A 408 -3.78 -17.69 -16.44
N VAL A 409 -2.63 -17.90 -15.82
CA VAL A 409 -2.31 -17.30 -14.52
C VAL A 409 -2.20 -15.80 -14.70
N SER A 410 -2.88 -15.07 -13.83
CA SER A 410 -3.17 -13.65 -14.01
C SER A 410 -2.70 -12.89 -12.76
N VAL A 411 -1.60 -12.14 -12.85
CA VAL A 411 -1.03 -11.36 -11.71
C VAL A 411 -1.60 -9.94 -11.68
N VAL A 412 -2.34 -9.56 -10.63
CA VAL A 412 -2.86 -8.19 -10.47
C VAL A 412 -1.76 -7.22 -10.04
N ILE A 413 -1.34 -6.34 -10.92
CA ILE A 413 -0.49 -5.19 -10.57
C ILE A 413 -1.36 -3.93 -10.52
N ILE A 414 -1.20 -3.15 -9.44
CA ILE A 414 -1.90 -1.87 -9.23
C ILE A 414 -0.85 -0.76 -9.28
N LEU A 415 -0.89 0.08 -10.32
CA LEU A 415 -0.10 1.31 -10.37
C LEU A 415 -1.00 2.48 -9.96
N THR A 416 -0.62 3.21 -8.90
CA THR A 416 -1.37 4.37 -8.41
C THR A 416 -0.54 5.64 -8.50
N VAL A 417 -1.07 6.69 -9.12
CA VAL A 417 -0.46 8.03 -9.11
C VAL A 417 -1.49 9.05 -8.64
N LEU A 418 -1.22 9.71 -7.49
CA LEU A 418 -2.04 10.78 -6.94
C LEU A 418 -1.26 12.11 -6.98
N LYS A 419 -1.74 13.06 -7.78
CA LYS A 419 -1.12 14.40 -7.93
C LYS A 419 -2.16 15.50 -7.79
N ALA A 420 -1.69 16.69 -7.44
CA ALA A 420 -2.46 17.91 -7.35
C ALA A 420 -1.81 18.99 -8.23
N PHE A 421 -2.60 19.72 -9.01
CA PHE A 421 -2.14 20.85 -9.82
C PHE A 421 -2.91 22.11 -9.45
N LYS A 422 -2.18 23.16 -9.10
CA LYS A 422 -2.72 24.49 -8.83
C LYS A 422 -2.84 25.25 -10.14
N VAL A 423 -4.00 25.85 -10.38
CA VAL A 423 -4.25 26.74 -11.54
C VAL A 423 -3.70 28.14 -11.28
#